data_AF-A0AA95LD94-F1
#
_entry.id   AF-A0AA95LD94-F1
#
_cell.length_a   1.000
_cell.length_b   1.000
_cell.length_c   1.000
_cell.angle_alpha   90.00
_cell.angle_beta   90.00
_cell.angle_gamma   90.00
#
_symmetry.space_group_name_H-M   'P 1'
#
loop_
_entity.id
_entity.type
_entity.pdbx_description
1 polymer ?
#
loop_
_entity_poly.entity_id
_entity_poly.type
_entity_poly.pdbx_seq_one_letter_code
_entity_poly.pdbx_strand_id
1 'polypeptide(L)'
;MKIFKRLSFWLPLLSILICLVNLSGEDDKNLLLFFTSPTLMWLNPWLTDLHYAMENERIWQLILYGIHFGTAILIGLVADLLLSRYRRKI
;
A
#
# COMPACT_ATOMS: atom_id res chain seq x y z
N MET A 1 -21.69 10.94 6.72
CA MET A 1 -20.54 11.27 5.85
C MET A 1 -20.57 10.32 4.64
N LYS A 2 -20.57 10.83 3.40
CA LYS A 2 -20.60 9.98 2.21
C LYS A 2 -19.29 9.17 2.13
N ILE A 3 -19.36 7.83 2.23
CA ILE A 3 -18.18 6.95 2.27
C ILE A 3 -17.30 7.12 1.02
N PHE A 4 -17.92 7.37 -0.13
CA PHE A 4 -17.26 7.72 -1.39
C PHE A 4 -16.46 9.03 -1.38
N LYS A 5 -16.46 9.80 -0.29
CA LYS A 5 -15.64 11.01 -0.15
C LYS A 5 -14.42 10.79 0.74
N ARG A 6 -14.21 9.58 1.26
CA ARG A 6 -13.13 9.26 2.22
C ARG A 6 -11.93 8.66 1.51
N LEU A 7 -10.75 9.20 1.76
CA LEU A 7 -9.50 8.64 1.25
C LEU A 7 -9.22 7.26 1.85
N SER A 8 -9.68 7.02 3.08
CA SER A 8 -9.63 5.70 3.74
C SER A 8 -10.41 4.62 2.99
N PHE A 9 -11.30 4.99 2.06
CA PHE A 9 -12.01 4.05 1.20
C PHE A 9 -11.31 3.86 -0.15
N TRP A 10 -10.89 4.96 -0.79
CA TRP A 10 -10.33 4.92 -2.13
C TRP A 10 -8.88 4.43 -2.20
N LEU A 11 -8.03 4.76 -1.23
CA LEU A 11 -6.63 4.32 -1.25
C LEU A 11 -6.47 2.80 -1.12
N PRO A 12 -7.22 2.09 -0.24
CA PRO A 12 -7.20 0.64 -0.22
C PRO A 12 -7.72 0.02 -1.52
N LEU A 13 -8.76 0.60 -2.13
CA LEU A 13 -9.27 0.13 -3.42
C LEU A 13 -8.20 0.27 -4.53
N LEU A 14 -7.51 1.41 -4.59
CA LEU A 14 -6.41 1.65 -5.50
C LEU A 14 -5.25 0.68 -5.24
N SER A 15 -4.93 0.42 -3.96
CA SER A 15 -3.93 -0.58 -3.59
C SER A 15 -4.28 -1.97 -4.10
N ILE A 16 -5.54 -2.39 -4.03
CA ILE A 16 -5.95 -3.70 -4.58
C ILE A 16 -5.70 -3.74 -6.09
N LEU A 17 -6.06 -2.66 -6.80
CA LEU A 17 -5.81 -2.57 -8.25
C LEU A 17 -4.33 -2.67 -8.58
N ILE A 18 -3.46 -1.99 -7.83
CA ILE A 18 -2.01 -2.05 -8.01
C ILE A 18 -1.49 -3.48 -7.78
N CYS A 19 -1.93 -4.16 -6.71
CA CYS A 19 -1.56 -5.55 -6.47
C CYS A 19 -2.05 -6.49 -7.57
N LEU A 20 -3.21 -6.23 -8.19
CA LEU A 20 -3.71 -7.02 -9.32
C LEU A 20 -2.87 -6.82 -10.59
N VAL A 21 -2.44 -5.59 -10.87
CA VAL A 21 -1.52 -5.27 -11.99
C VAL A 21 -0.15 -5.93 -11.75
N ASN A 22 0.31 -5.96 -10.51
CA ASN A 22 1.53 -6.67 -10.15
C ASN A 22 1.37 -8.19 -10.33
N LEU A 23 0.25 -8.75 -9.86
CA LEU A 23 -0.07 -10.17 -10.01
C LEU A 23 -0.22 -10.61 -11.47
N SER A 24 -0.68 -9.72 -12.37
CA SER A 24 -0.77 -10.04 -13.80
C SER A 24 0.58 -10.13 -14.50
N GLY A 25 1.67 -9.72 -13.84
CA GLY A 25 3.03 -9.71 -14.38
C GLY A 25 3.38 -8.46 -15.21
N GLU A 26 2.47 -7.48 -15.29
CA GLU A 26 2.71 -6.20 -15.98
C GLU A 26 3.67 -5.29 -15.18
N ASP A 27 3.79 -5.53 -13.87
CA ASP A 27 4.76 -4.87 -12.97
C ASP A 27 5.80 -5.88 -12.46
N ASP A 28 6.48 -6.54 -13.41
CA ASP A 28 7.47 -7.60 -13.17
C ASP A 28 8.59 -7.23 -12.17
N LYS A 29 8.97 -5.96 -12.15
CA LYS A 29 10.01 -5.39 -11.27
C LYS A 29 9.48 -4.79 -9.98
N ASN A 30 8.18 -4.94 -9.70
CA ASN A 30 7.50 -4.33 -8.56
C ASN A 30 7.64 -2.79 -8.49
N LEU A 31 7.93 -2.12 -9.62
CA LEU A 31 8.20 -0.68 -9.64
C LEU A 31 6.97 0.10 -9.21
N LEU A 32 5.81 -0.22 -9.79
CA LEU A 32 4.56 0.43 -9.44
C LEU A 32 4.26 0.20 -7.96
N LEU A 33 4.32 -1.06 -7.52
CA LEU A 33 4.10 -1.45 -6.13
C LEU A 33 5.00 -0.67 -5.14
N PHE A 34 6.30 -0.56 -5.41
CA PHE A 34 7.24 0.14 -4.54
C PHE A 34 7.02 1.66 -4.53
N PHE A 35 6.78 2.28 -5.70
CA PHE A 35 6.59 3.72 -5.76
C PHE A 35 5.26 4.21 -5.15
N THR A 36 4.25 3.33 -5.07
CA THR A 36 2.96 3.67 -4.46
C THR A 36 2.87 3.30 -2.97
N SER A 37 3.93 2.73 -2.38
CA SER A 37 3.98 2.41 -0.95
C SER A 37 5.26 2.94 -0.30
N PRO A 38 5.19 4.07 0.45
CA PRO A 38 6.36 4.61 1.15
C PRO A 38 6.95 3.62 2.16
N THR A 39 6.12 2.76 2.77
CA THR A 39 6.58 1.74 3.72
C THR A 39 7.41 0.67 3.03
N LEU A 40 7.01 0.21 1.85
CA LEU A 40 7.82 -0.74 1.08
C LEU A 40 9.16 -0.11 0.68
N MET A 41 9.13 1.14 0.21
CA MET A 41 10.35 1.86 -0.17
C MET A 41 11.31 2.05 1.02
N TRP A 42 10.79 2.42 2.20
CA TRP A 42 11.60 2.63 3.39
C TRP A 42 12.16 1.31 3.95
N LEU A 43 11.36 0.24 3.96
CA LEU A 43 11.77 -1.06 4.47
C LEU A 43 12.57 -1.89 3.46
N ASN A 44 12.84 -1.36 2.27
CA ASN A 44 13.46 -2.10 1.17
C ASN A 44 14.73 -2.90 1.55
N PRO A 45 15.70 -2.35 2.32
CA PRO A 45 16.88 -3.13 2.72
C PRO A 45 16.52 -4.39 3.52
N TRP A 46 15.63 -4.25 4.51
CA TRP A 46 15.21 -5.36 5.38
C TRP A 46 14.32 -6.36 4.65
N LEU A 47 13.48 -5.85 3.74
CA LEU A 47 12.63 -6.64 2.87
C LEU A 47 13.45 -7.49 1.89
N THR A 48 14.56 -6.94 1.39
CA THR A 48 15.50 -7.67 0.52
C THR A 48 16.15 -8.82 1.28
N ASP A 49 16.64 -8.58 2.50
CA ASP A 49 17.22 -9.63 3.34
C ASP A 49 16.20 -10.72 3.68
N LEU A 50 14.95 -10.33 3.98
CA LEU A 50 13.86 -11.26 4.25
C LEU A 50 13.52 -12.10 3.01
N HIS A 51 13.48 -11.50 1.82
CA HIS A 51 13.21 -12.23 0.57
C HIS A 51 14.26 -13.32 0.34
N TYR A 52 15.55 -13.01 0.51
CA TYR A 52 16.62 -14.01 0.35
C TYR A 52 16.56 -15.15 1.38
N ALA A 53 16.00 -14.90 2.56
CA ALA A 53 15.79 -15.93 3.58
C ALA A 53 14.53 -16.78 3.34
N MET A 54 13.67 -16.38 2.39
CA MET A 54 12.41 -17.06 2.09
C MET A 54 12.53 -17.95 0.85
N GLU A 55 12.10 -19.20 0.98
CA GLU A 55 12.10 -20.17 -0.15
C GLU A 55 10.80 -20.12 -0.99
N ASN A 56 9.80 -19.32 -0.59
CA ASN A 56 8.48 -19.32 -1.20
C ASN A 56 8.07 -17.94 -1.74
N GLU A 57 8.18 -17.79 -3.05
CA GLU A 57 7.83 -16.56 -3.79
C GLU A 57 6.37 -16.14 -3.62
N ARG A 58 5.43 -17.08 -3.45
CA ARG A 58 4.01 -16.73 -3.26
C ARG A 58 3.76 -16.09 -1.89
N ILE A 59 4.44 -16.59 -0.86
CA ILE A 59 4.34 -16.01 0.48
C ILE A 59 5.01 -14.64 0.48
N TRP A 60 6.15 -14.50 -0.20
CA TRP A 60 6.82 -13.23 -0.37
C TRP A 60 5.92 -12.16 -1.02
N GLN A 61 5.27 -12.49 -2.14
CA GLN A 61 4.30 -11.60 -2.79
C GLN A 61 3.14 -11.22 -1.85
N LEU A 62 2.61 -12.18 -1.08
CA LEU A 62 1.53 -11.91 -0.12
C LEU A 62 1.96 -10.92 0.97
N ILE A 63 3.21 -11.02 1.46
CA ILE A 63 3.78 -10.08 2.43
C ILE A 63 3.85 -8.68 1.82
N LEU A 64 4.39 -8.55 0.61
CA LEU A 64 4.48 -7.27 -0.10
C LEU A 64 3.10 -6.63 -0.30
N TYR A 65 2.11 -7.41 -0.74
CA TYR A 65 0.73 -6.92 -0.92
C TYR A 65 0.08 -6.54 0.42
N GLY A 66 0.33 -7.31 1.48
CA GLY A 66 -0.14 -7.02 2.82
C GLY A 66 0.40 -5.68 3.34
N ILE A 67 1.71 -5.43 3.19
CA ILE A 67 2.34 -4.17 3.58
C ILE A 67 1.80 -3.01 2.74
N HIS A 68 1.70 -3.18 1.43
CA HIS A 68 1.17 -2.15 0.52
C HIS A 68 -0.26 -1.75 0.90
N PHE A 69 -1.14 -2.74 1.07
CA PHE A 69 -2.54 -2.53 1.41
C PHE A 69 -2.72 -1.92 2.81
N GLY A 70 -1.99 -2.44 3.81
CA GLY A 70 -1.99 -1.87 5.16
C GLY A 70 -1.53 -0.42 5.17
N THR A 71 -0.49 -0.10 4.39
CA THR A 71 0.01 1.28 4.23
C THR A 71 -1.04 2.19 3.62
N ALA A 72 -1.73 1.74 2.56
CA ALA A 72 -2.80 2.51 1.93
C ALA A 72 -3.97 2.81 2.87
N ILE A 73 -4.37 1.84 3.72
CA ILE A 73 -5.37 2.06 4.78
C ILE A 73 -4.90 3.12 5.76
N LEU A 74 -3.68 2.98 6.29
CA LEU A 74 -3.15 3.90 7.29
C LEU A 74 -3.05 5.33 6.75
N ILE A 75 -2.51 5.50 5.54
CA ILE A 75 -2.42 6.81 4.88
C ILE A 75 -3.81 7.40 4.70
N GLY A 76 -4.78 6.62 4.21
CA GLY A 76 -6.14 7.10 4.01
C GLY A 76 -6.83 7.53 5.30
N LEU A 77 -6.65 6.78 6.39
CA LEU A 77 -7.17 7.11 7.71
C LEU A 77 -6.54 8.39 8.28
N VAL A 78 -5.21 8.51 8.19
CA VAL A 78 -4.48 9.69 8.64
C VAL A 78 -4.91 10.92 7.83
N ALA A 79 -5.00 10.81 6.51
CA ALA A 79 -5.43 11.91 5.64
C ALA A 79 -6.86 12.35 5.97
N ASP A 80 -7.81 11.43 6.10
CA ASP A 80 -9.19 11.75 6.48
C ASP A 80 -9.26 12.41 7.87
N LEU A 81 -8.46 11.94 8.84
CA LEU A 81 -8.37 12.55 10.16
C LEU A 81 -7.87 14.00 10.08
N LEU A 82 -6.75 14.23 9.37
CA LEU A 82 -6.16 15.56 9.19
C LEU A 82 -7.12 16.52 8.49
N LEU A 83 -7.76 16.07 7.41
CA LEU A 83 -8.78 16.86 6.69
C LEU A 83 -9.98 17.20 7.57
N SER A 84 -10.43 16.26 8.41
CA SER A 84 -11.54 16.51 9.34
C SER A 84 -11.19 17.50 10.45
N ARG A 85 -9.92 17.54 10.88
CA ARG A 85 -9.43 18.51 11.88
C ARG A 85 -9.28 19.89 11.25
N TYR A 86 -8.77 19.97 10.03
CA TYR A 86 -8.62 21.22 9.30
C TYR A 86 -9.98 21.89 9.03
N ARG A 87 -10.98 21.14 8.54
CA ARG A 87 -12.34 21.65 8.31
C ARG A 87 -13.09 22.08 9.57
N ARG A 88 -12.65 21.64 10.75
CA ARG A 88 -13.23 22.05 12.04
C ARG A 88 -12.58 23.31 12.61
N LYS A 89 -11.39 23.68 12.13
CA LYS A 89 -10.68 24.90 12.52
C LYS A 89 -11.08 26.12 11.67
N ILE A 90 -11.59 25.89 10.46
CA ILE A 90 -12.22 26.90 9.59
C ILE A 90 -13.68 27.00 9.98
#